data_AF-A0AAE5TKI7-F1
#
_entry.id   AF-A0AAE5TKI7-F1
#
_cell.length_a   1.000
_cell.length_b   1.000
_cell.length_c   1.000
_cell.angle_alpha   90.00
_cell.angle_beta   90.00
_cell.angle_gamma   90.00
#
_symmetry.space_group_name_H-M   'P 1'
#
loop_
_entity.id
_entity.type
_entity.pdbx_description
1 polymer ?
#
loop_
_entity_poly.entity_id
_entity_poly.type
_entity_poly.pdbx_seq_one_letter_code
_entity_poly.pdbx_strand_id
1 'polypeptide(L)'
;MATVTKSATGWRVQIRKKGIYKSGTFRTKAEAQMWANKIESEINAGTYSNIPDITFADLIDKYIKEITVHKKSKREETLRLTRLAEMDIGKIKLAALTEQDFIAWRDERLSKVKPASVIREWNTLSHLLNTAIKEWKYLKINHLSHISKPKDPPPRTRRYSDEEIARLTFVSGYDENHMPLTVQSRVGAAMLFAIETAMRAGEICKATWQDFNPTKRLLFIPQSKNGYSRTVPLSSKAIAIIERLATIRTADDRIFQLNAASLDAIFRQLKERAGLADADLHFHDTRREALSRLSKKVEVLTLAKISGHRDLKILLNTYYAPDMAEIADLLG
;
A
#
# COMPACT_ATOMS: atom_id res chain seq x y z
N MET A 1 11.58 -38.57 27.18
CA MET A 1 12.92 -38.38 27.76
C MET A 1 13.92 -38.54 26.64
N ALA A 2 14.95 -37.70 26.63
CA ALA A 2 16.05 -37.76 25.69
C ALA A 2 16.84 -39.06 25.89
N THR A 3 17.10 -39.77 24.81
CA THR A 3 17.94 -40.96 24.82
C THR A 3 19.36 -40.57 24.46
N VAL A 4 20.31 -40.81 25.37
CA VAL A 4 21.74 -40.56 25.16
C VAL A 4 22.46 -41.89 25.01
N THR A 5 23.01 -42.16 23.82
CA THR A 5 23.70 -43.42 23.50
C THR A 5 25.13 -43.16 23.04
N LYS A 6 26.05 -44.08 23.34
CA LYS A 6 27.43 -44.03 22.85
C LYS A 6 27.46 -44.49 21.38
N SER A 7 28.11 -43.74 20.49
CA SER A 7 28.30 -44.07 19.07
C SER A 7 29.80 -44.15 18.72
N ALA A 8 30.11 -44.63 17.51
CA ALA A 8 31.49 -44.73 17.03
C ALA A 8 32.23 -43.37 16.95
N THR A 9 31.49 -42.27 16.80
CA THR A 9 32.03 -40.92 16.63
C THR A 9 31.79 -40.01 17.84
N GLY A 10 31.23 -40.52 18.95
CA GLY A 10 30.97 -39.74 20.16
C GLY A 10 29.72 -40.21 20.94
N TRP A 11 28.92 -39.26 21.39
CA TRP A 11 27.68 -39.47 22.14
C TRP A 11 26.50 -38.91 21.35
N ARG A 12 25.59 -39.80 20.91
CA ARG A 12 24.39 -39.43 20.17
C ARG A 12 23.24 -39.16 21.14
N VAL A 13 22.54 -38.06 20.93
CA VAL A 13 21.31 -37.71 21.65
C VAL A 13 20.14 -37.79 20.68
N GLN A 14 19.03 -38.37 21.12
CA GLN A 14 17.75 -38.34 20.42
C GLN A 14 16.65 -37.85 21.36
N ILE A 15 15.93 -36.81 20.94
CA ILE A 15 14.85 -36.19 21.71
C ILE A 15 13.56 -36.37 20.93
N ARG A 16 12.56 -36.98 21.57
CA ARG A 16 11.19 -37.12 21.08
C ARG A 16 10.24 -36.62 22.16
N LYS A 17 9.72 -35.40 22.04
CA LYS A 17 8.85 -34.80 23.06
C LYS A 17 7.88 -33.79 22.44
N LYS A 18 6.59 -33.84 22.80
CA LYS A 18 5.52 -32.95 22.32
C LYS A 18 5.49 -32.76 20.78
N GLY A 19 5.68 -33.84 20.02
CA GLY A 19 5.70 -33.81 18.54
C GLY A 19 7.00 -33.28 17.91
N ILE A 20 8.01 -32.96 18.72
CA ILE A 20 9.30 -32.43 18.28
C ILE A 20 10.34 -33.55 18.29
N TYR A 21 11.05 -33.71 17.16
CA TYR A 21 12.16 -34.64 17.01
C TYR A 21 13.48 -33.90 16.76
N LYS A 22 14.48 -34.16 17.59
CA LYS A 22 15.85 -33.68 17.38
C LYS A 22 16.87 -34.76 17.67
N SER A 23 17.98 -34.69 16.97
CA SER A 23 19.16 -35.49 17.27
C SER A 23 20.42 -34.66 17.14
N GLY A 24 21.42 -34.97 17.96
CA GLY A 24 22.74 -34.37 17.89
C GLY A 24 23.81 -35.40 18.28
N THR A 25 25.06 -35.13 17.91
CA THR A 25 26.21 -35.95 18.31
C THR A 25 27.25 -35.04 18.95
N PHE A 26 27.77 -35.45 20.10
CA PHE A 26 28.69 -34.66 20.93
C PHE A 26 29.95 -35.46 21.27
N ARG A 27 31.04 -34.76 21.58
CA ARG A 27 32.31 -35.42 21.90
C ARG A 27 32.27 -36.10 23.26
N THR A 28 31.60 -35.48 24.25
CA THR A 28 31.51 -36.00 25.62
C THR A 28 30.07 -36.30 26.06
N LYS A 29 29.92 -37.22 27.02
CA LYS A 29 28.62 -37.55 27.63
C LYS A 29 28.02 -36.34 28.36
N ALA A 30 28.86 -35.53 28.99
CA ALA A 30 28.45 -34.35 29.74
C ALA A 30 27.82 -33.29 28.81
N GLU A 31 28.47 -32.98 27.68
CA GLU A 31 27.92 -32.09 26.65
C GLU A 31 26.59 -32.62 26.09
N ALA A 32 26.53 -33.92 25.77
CA ALA A 32 25.32 -34.57 25.29
C ALA A 32 24.15 -34.43 26.28
N GLN A 33 24.41 -34.66 27.57
CA GLN A 33 23.39 -34.56 28.62
C GLN A 33 22.96 -33.10 28.86
N MET A 34 23.90 -32.15 28.89
CA MET A 34 23.59 -30.73 29.04
C MET A 34 22.73 -30.23 27.88
N TRP A 35 23.07 -30.60 26.64
CA TRP A 35 22.28 -30.26 25.47
C TRP A 35 20.88 -30.88 25.53
N ALA A 36 20.79 -32.17 25.88
CA ALA A 36 19.53 -32.87 26.05
C ALA A 36 18.61 -32.17 27.09
N ASN A 37 19.15 -31.85 28.25
CA ASN A 37 18.42 -31.20 29.34
C ASN A 37 17.98 -29.78 28.96
N LYS A 38 18.83 -29.00 28.28
CA LYS A 38 18.49 -27.66 27.79
C LYS A 38 17.30 -27.72 26.82
N ILE A 39 17.39 -28.57 25.81
CA ILE A 39 16.34 -28.71 24.79
C ILE A 39 15.04 -29.24 25.42
N GLU A 40 15.12 -30.26 26.29
CA GLU A 40 13.92 -30.75 26.98
C GLU A 40 13.30 -29.70 27.91
N SER A 41 14.11 -28.86 28.56
CA SER A 41 13.63 -27.75 29.39
C SER A 41 12.90 -26.70 28.55
N GLU A 42 13.49 -26.29 27.43
CA GLU A 42 12.87 -25.36 26.48
C GLU A 42 11.54 -25.92 25.94
N ILE A 43 11.48 -27.22 25.62
CA ILE A 43 10.24 -27.87 25.12
C ILE A 43 9.16 -27.89 26.22
N ASN A 44 9.55 -28.07 27.48
CA ASN A 44 8.60 -28.08 28.60
C ASN A 44 8.08 -26.68 28.88
N ALA A 45 8.96 -25.68 28.90
CA ALA A 45 8.64 -24.27 29.10
C ALA A 45 7.89 -23.63 27.92
N GLY A 46 7.73 -24.34 26.79
CA GLY A 46 7.15 -23.78 25.57
C GLY A 46 8.06 -22.76 24.86
N THR A 47 9.30 -22.64 25.31
CA THR A 47 10.34 -21.76 24.76
C THR A 47 11.25 -22.53 23.81
N TYR A 48 10.88 -23.70 23.33
CA TYR A 48 11.65 -24.35 22.28
C TYR A 48 11.27 -23.80 20.92
N SER A 49 12.23 -23.20 20.22
CA SER A 49 12.03 -22.82 18.83
C SER A 49 12.80 -23.74 17.92
N ASN A 50 12.09 -24.40 17.02
CA ASN A 50 12.68 -25.09 15.89
C ASN A 50 13.09 -24.06 14.82
N ILE A 51 13.96 -23.10 15.19
CA ILE A 51 14.49 -22.14 14.23
C ILE A 51 15.30 -22.97 13.22
N PRO A 52 14.91 -22.98 11.94
CA PRO A 52 15.66 -23.70 10.92
C PRO A 52 17.00 -23.01 10.67
N ASP A 53 18.00 -23.79 10.25
CA ASP A 53 19.31 -23.26 9.87
C ASP A 53 19.27 -22.64 8.47
N ILE A 54 18.53 -21.54 8.36
CA ILE A 54 18.35 -20.76 7.14
C ILE A 54 18.73 -19.30 7.39
N THR A 55 18.96 -18.56 6.31
CA THR A 55 19.15 -17.12 6.36
C THR A 55 17.81 -16.38 6.40
N PHE A 56 17.84 -15.10 6.72
CA PHE A 56 16.66 -14.25 6.63
C PHE A 56 16.20 -14.09 5.17
N ALA A 57 17.12 -14.10 4.20
CA ALA A 57 16.83 -14.13 2.77
C ALA A 57 16.01 -15.37 2.37
N ASP A 58 16.35 -16.55 2.89
CA ASP A 58 15.59 -17.78 2.65
C ASP A 58 14.15 -17.69 3.22
N LEU A 59 14.01 -17.07 4.39
CA LEU A 59 12.70 -16.82 4.99
C LEU A 59 11.85 -15.87 4.12
N ILE A 60 12.49 -14.83 3.57
CA ILE A 60 11.86 -13.90 2.64
C ILE A 60 11.42 -14.62 1.36
N ASP A 61 12.28 -15.45 0.77
CA ASP A 61 11.95 -16.22 -0.43
C ASP A 61 10.75 -17.15 -0.20
N LYS A 62 10.72 -17.86 0.94
CA LYS A 62 9.55 -18.64 1.36
C LYS A 62 8.29 -17.78 1.47
N TYR A 63 8.38 -16.60 2.09
CA TYR A 63 7.24 -15.67 2.19
C TYR A 63 6.75 -15.16 0.83
N ILE A 64 7.67 -14.95 -0.12
CA ILE A 64 7.31 -14.58 -1.49
C ILE A 64 6.49 -15.71 -2.13
N LYS A 65 7.00 -16.94 -2.06
CA LYS A 65 6.42 -18.13 -2.70
C LYS A 65 5.08 -18.56 -2.11
N GLU A 66 4.91 -18.46 -0.78
CA GLU A 66 3.73 -18.99 -0.10
C GLU A 66 2.67 -17.93 0.21
N ILE A 67 3.06 -16.67 0.40
CA ILE A 67 2.13 -15.63 0.88
C ILE A 67 1.97 -14.52 -0.16
N THR A 68 3.09 -13.97 -0.65
CA THR A 68 3.06 -12.81 -1.57
C THR A 68 2.39 -13.15 -2.90
N VAL A 69 2.54 -14.38 -3.40
CA VAL A 69 1.93 -14.84 -4.66
C VAL A 69 0.41 -14.68 -4.70
N HIS A 70 -0.26 -14.82 -3.55
CA HIS A 70 -1.71 -14.68 -3.42
C HIS A 70 -2.18 -13.23 -3.24
N LYS A 71 -1.26 -12.28 -3.07
CA LYS A 71 -1.60 -10.87 -2.89
C LYS A 71 -1.75 -10.16 -4.24
N LYS A 72 -2.71 -9.24 -4.31
CA LYS A 72 -2.90 -8.33 -5.46
C LYS A 72 -1.69 -7.40 -5.71
N SER A 73 -0.82 -7.20 -4.72
CA SER A 73 0.42 -6.41 -4.81
C SER A 73 1.67 -7.30 -4.97
N LYS A 74 1.51 -8.53 -5.49
CA LYS A 74 2.61 -9.50 -5.61
C LYS A 74 3.85 -8.90 -6.27
N ARG A 75 3.69 -8.19 -7.39
CA ARG A 75 4.82 -7.64 -8.15
C ARG A 75 5.60 -6.62 -7.32
N GLU A 76 4.92 -5.62 -6.75
CA GLU A 76 5.59 -4.55 -6.01
C GLU A 76 6.14 -5.03 -4.66
N GLU A 77 5.49 -6.00 -4.03
CA GLU A 77 5.99 -6.58 -2.78
C GLU A 77 7.18 -7.51 -3.02
N THR A 78 7.15 -8.36 -4.05
CA THR A 78 8.29 -9.20 -4.46
C THR A 78 9.51 -8.33 -4.74
N LEU A 79 9.40 -7.27 -5.55
CA LEU A 79 10.54 -6.39 -5.84
C LEU A 79 11.15 -5.77 -4.57
N ARG A 80 10.31 -5.39 -3.60
CA ARG A 80 10.80 -4.85 -2.32
C ARG A 80 11.49 -5.91 -1.48
N LEU A 81 10.89 -7.09 -1.38
CA LEU A 81 11.38 -8.21 -0.59
C LEU A 81 12.66 -8.82 -1.15
N THR A 82 12.78 -8.97 -2.47
CA THR A 82 14.00 -9.43 -3.12
C THR A 82 15.16 -8.48 -2.83
N ARG A 83 14.97 -7.17 -2.99
CA ARG A 83 15.99 -6.18 -2.59
C ARG A 83 16.34 -6.27 -1.11
N LEU A 84 15.36 -6.48 -0.23
CA LEU A 84 15.60 -6.67 1.21
C LEU A 84 16.44 -7.92 1.51
N ALA A 85 16.21 -9.01 0.76
CA ALA A 85 16.96 -10.25 0.89
C ALA A 85 18.42 -10.11 0.43
N GLU A 86 18.71 -9.20 -0.50
CA GLU A 86 20.07 -8.90 -0.97
C GLU A 86 20.88 -7.99 -0.02
N MET A 87 20.20 -7.29 0.91
CA MET A 87 20.85 -6.46 1.92
C MET A 87 21.57 -7.30 2.98
N ASP A 88 22.42 -6.67 3.79
CA ASP A 88 23.20 -7.39 4.82
C ASP A 88 22.32 -8.12 5.84
N ILE A 89 21.17 -7.55 6.21
CA ILE A 89 20.19 -8.22 7.08
C ILE A 89 19.68 -9.54 6.50
N GLY A 90 19.61 -9.67 5.16
CA GLY A 90 19.19 -10.89 4.47
C GLY A 90 20.17 -12.04 4.66
N LYS A 91 21.47 -11.74 4.81
CA LYS A 91 22.54 -12.74 4.95
C LYS A 91 22.61 -13.34 6.36
N ILE A 92 21.98 -12.70 7.34
CA ILE A 92 22.00 -13.12 8.74
C ILE A 92 21.21 -14.42 8.90
N LYS A 93 21.78 -15.38 9.64
CA LYS A 93 21.08 -16.61 10.01
C LYS A 93 19.87 -16.28 10.88
N LEU A 94 18.74 -16.93 10.64
CA LEU A 94 17.50 -16.64 11.34
C LEU A 94 17.62 -16.80 12.87
N ALA A 95 18.46 -17.73 13.33
CA ALA A 95 18.75 -17.95 14.75
C ALA A 95 19.64 -16.86 15.38
N ALA A 96 20.37 -16.09 14.57
CA ALA A 96 21.25 -15.00 15.01
C ALA A 96 20.63 -13.61 14.77
N LEU A 97 19.40 -13.55 14.24
CA LEU A 97 18.73 -12.30 13.93
C LEU A 97 18.26 -11.61 15.22
N THR A 98 18.57 -10.32 15.36
CA THR A 98 18.29 -9.50 16.55
C THR A 98 17.59 -8.19 16.21
N GLU A 99 17.08 -7.48 17.22
CA GLU A 99 16.55 -6.12 17.08
C GLU A 99 17.57 -5.15 16.47
N GLN A 100 18.85 -5.33 16.77
CA GLN A 100 19.92 -4.43 16.31
C GLN A 100 20.10 -4.49 14.80
N ASP A 101 19.89 -5.65 14.19
CA ASP A 101 19.95 -5.84 12.74
C ASP A 101 18.84 -5.06 12.03
N PHE A 102 17.63 -5.07 12.61
CA PHE A 102 16.50 -4.28 12.11
C PHE A 102 16.69 -2.77 12.33
N ILE A 103 17.32 -2.36 13.42
CA ILE A 103 17.69 -0.96 13.65
C ILE A 103 18.70 -0.49 12.60
N ALA A 104 19.78 -1.25 12.39
CA ALA A 104 20.79 -0.94 11.39
C ALA A 104 20.17 -0.85 9.99
N TRP A 105 19.33 -1.82 9.62
CA TRP A 105 18.55 -1.79 8.38
C TRP A 105 17.68 -0.53 8.28
N ARG A 106 16.88 -0.21 9.31
CA ARG A 106 15.99 0.96 9.33
C ARG A 106 16.77 2.25 9.07
N ASP A 107 17.87 2.43 9.78
CA ASP A 107 18.65 3.68 9.75
C ASP A 107 19.40 3.82 8.42
N GLU A 108 19.97 2.73 7.90
CA GLU A 108 20.53 2.69 6.55
C GLU A 108 19.48 3.06 5.49
N ARG A 109 18.26 2.51 5.60
CA ARG A 109 17.17 2.84 4.67
C ARG A 109 16.72 4.29 4.78
N LEU A 110 16.62 4.84 5.99
CA LEU A 110 16.25 6.24 6.21
C LEU A 110 17.28 7.21 5.60
N SER A 111 18.55 6.83 5.49
CA SER A 111 19.56 7.63 4.79
C SER A 111 19.39 7.66 3.26
N LYS A 112 18.70 6.67 2.68
CA LYS A 112 18.58 6.48 1.22
C LYS A 112 17.20 6.82 0.65
N VAL A 113 16.15 6.71 1.46
CA VAL A 113 14.76 6.91 0.98
C VAL A 113 13.90 7.66 1.98
N LYS A 114 12.78 8.22 1.48
CA LYS A 114 11.78 8.88 2.32
C LYS A 114 11.17 7.93 3.37
N PRO A 115 10.81 8.41 4.57
CA PRO A 115 10.24 7.59 5.65
C PRO A 115 9.05 6.71 5.24
N ALA A 116 8.16 7.22 4.38
CA ALA A 116 7.01 6.43 3.88
C ALA A 116 7.42 5.13 3.18
N SER A 117 8.57 5.10 2.51
CA SER A 117 9.10 3.89 1.87
C SER A 117 9.57 2.88 2.91
N VAL A 118 10.30 3.35 3.93
CA VAL A 118 10.76 2.50 5.05
C VAL A 118 9.58 1.93 5.82
N ILE A 119 8.55 2.74 6.09
CA ILE A 119 7.32 2.29 6.78
C ILE A 119 6.58 1.22 5.99
N ARG A 120 6.56 1.32 4.65
CA ARG A 120 5.98 0.27 3.80
C ARG A 120 6.76 -1.04 3.89
N GLU A 121 8.09 -0.96 3.85
CA GLU A 121 8.98 -2.11 4.03
C GLU A 121 8.78 -2.71 5.44
N TRP A 122 8.73 -1.87 6.48
CA TRP A 122 8.50 -2.24 7.87
C TRP A 122 7.20 -3.03 8.05
N ASN A 123 6.09 -2.53 7.49
CA ASN A 123 4.80 -3.21 7.62
C ASN A 123 4.82 -4.59 6.93
N THR A 124 5.49 -4.71 5.77
CA THR A 124 5.68 -6.01 5.10
C THR A 124 6.55 -6.95 5.94
N LEU A 125 7.68 -6.48 6.47
CA LEU A 125 8.56 -7.29 7.33
C LEU A 125 7.86 -7.71 8.62
N SER A 126 7.10 -6.82 9.25
CA SER A 126 6.33 -7.15 10.46
C SER A 126 5.30 -8.24 10.17
N HIS A 127 4.65 -8.20 9.00
CA HIS A 127 3.75 -9.29 8.63
C HIS A 127 4.52 -10.59 8.37
N LEU A 128 5.66 -10.54 7.68
CA LEU A 128 6.51 -11.70 7.45
C LEU A 128 6.92 -12.36 8.76
N LEU A 129 7.42 -11.59 9.73
CA LEU A 129 7.82 -12.11 11.04
C LEU A 129 6.62 -12.69 11.79
N ASN A 130 5.47 -12.02 11.76
CA ASN A 130 4.25 -12.57 12.36
C ASN A 130 3.79 -13.88 11.70
N THR A 131 3.92 -14.02 10.38
CA THR A 131 3.65 -15.28 9.67
C THR A 131 4.65 -16.36 10.09
N ALA A 132 5.93 -16.03 10.20
CA ALA A 132 6.96 -16.97 10.65
C ALA A 132 6.74 -17.47 12.08
N ILE A 133 6.14 -16.65 12.95
CA ILE A 133 5.75 -17.02 14.31
C ILE A 133 4.46 -17.86 14.31
N LYS A 134 3.42 -17.41 13.61
CA LYS A 134 2.08 -18.01 13.71
C LYS A 134 1.94 -19.29 12.91
N GLU A 135 2.41 -19.28 11.67
CA GLU A 135 2.19 -20.38 10.72
C GLU A 135 3.37 -21.35 10.72
N TRP A 136 4.60 -20.85 10.64
CA TRP A 136 5.78 -21.69 10.47
C TRP A 136 6.46 -22.09 11.78
N LYS A 137 6.17 -21.39 12.88
CA LYS A 137 6.81 -21.59 14.21
C LYS A 137 8.34 -21.47 14.17
N TYR A 138 8.88 -20.69 13.22
CA TYR A 138 10.32 -20.49 13.05
C TYR A 138 10.89 -19.41 13.97
N LEU A 139 10.04 -18.55 14.52
CA LEU A 139 10.40 -17.49 15.46
C LEU A 139 9.42 -17.48 16.64
N LYS A 140 9.83 -16.90 17.78
CA LYS A 140 8.93 -16.67 18.93
C LYS A 140 8.42 -15.25 19.01
N ILE A 141 9.30 -14.32 18.72
CA ILE A 141 9.06 -12.89 18.89
C ILE A 141 9.17 -12.21 17.53
N ASN A 142 8.44 -11.12 17.40
CA ASN A 142 8.60 -10.22 16.29
C ASN A 142 9.58 -9.12 16.74
N HIS A 143 10.84 -9.21 16.33
CA HIS A 143 11.85 -8.22 16.70
C HIS A 143 11.42 -6.77 16.37
N LEU A 144 10.61 -6.57 15.32
CA LEU A 144 10.08 -5.24 14.96
C LEU A 144 9.08 -4.66 15.97
N SER A 145 8.42 -5.47 16.81
CA SER A 145 7.50 -4.95 17.83
C SER A 145 8.21 -4.33 19.03
N HIS A 146 9.52 -4.58 19.18
CA HIS A 146 10.34 -4.06 20.28
C HIS A 146 11.18 -2.86 19.89
N ILE A 147 11.06 -2.39 18.64
CA ILE A 147 11.82 -1.24 18.14
C ILE A 147 10.89 -0.13 17.64
N SER A 148 11.37 1.10 17.76
CA SER A 148 10.61 2.28 17.34
C SER A 148 10.47 2.33 15.82
N LYS A 149 9.21 2.27 15.38
CA LYS A 149 8.83 2.48 13.98
C LYS A 149 9.11 3.95 13.56
N PRO A 150 9.58 4.21 12.33
CA PRO A 150 9.73 5.58 11.84
C PRO A 150 8.41 6.35 11.91
N LYS A 151 8.50 7.65 12.20
CA LYS A 151 7.34 8.55 12.23
C LYS A 151 6.74 8.67 10.82
N ASP A 152 5.42 8.53 10.73
CA ASP A 152 4.71 8.78 9.48
C ASP A 152 4.93 10.24 9.05
N PRO A 153 5.27 10.49 7.76
CA PRO A 153 5.38 11.84 7.27
C PRO A 153 4.01 12.53 7.29
N PRO A 154 3.97 13.87 7.42
CA PRO A 154 2.72 14.60 7.40
C PRO A 154 1.95 14.34 6.09
N PRO A 155 0.62 14.28 6.12
CA PRO A 155 -0.20 14.17 4.92
C PRO A 155 0.05 15.36 3.98
N ARG A 156 0.01 15.12 2.67
CA ARG A 156 0.11 16.20 1.67
C ARG A 156 -1.07 17.16 1.78
N THR A 157 -0.79 18.47 1.78
CA THR A 157 -1.82 19.53 1.87
C THR A 157 -2.13 20.25 0.56
N ARG A 158 -1.46 19.87 -0.53
CA ARG A 158 -1.55 20.52 -1.83
C ARG A 158 -2.97 20.52 -2.43
N ARG A 159 -3.42 21.68 -2.89
CA ARG A 159 -4.64 21.90 -3.67
C ARG A 159 -4.29 22.52 -5.01
N TYR A 160 -5.09 22.29 -6.04
CA TYR A 160 -4.94 22.98 -7.32
C TYR A 160 -5.46 24.42 -7.20
N SER A 161 -4.73 25.40 -7.76
CA SER A 161 -5.30 26.72 -8.02
C SER A 161 -6.10 26.71 -9.33
N ASP A 162 -7.02 27.67 -9.49
CA ASP A 162 -7.77 27.79 -10.74
C ASP A 162 -6.86 28.14 -11.93
N GLU A 163 -5.78 28.90 -11.69
CA GLU A 163 -4.75 29.18 -12.71
C GLU A 163 -4.02 27.91 -13.16
N GLU A 164 -3.65 27.02 -12.22
CA GLU A 164 -3.02 25.75 -12.54
C GLU A 164 -3.95 24.84 -13.35
N ILE A 165 -5.24 24.79 -12.99
CA ILE A 165 -6.26 24.05 -13.73
C ILE A 165 -6.39 24.61 -15.14
N ALA A 166 -6.44 25.93 -15.30
CA ALA A 166 -6.56 26.59 -16.59
C ALA A 166 -5.34 26.29 -17.48
N ARG A 167 -4.12 26.45 -16.95
CA ARG A 167 -2.87 26.16 -17.67
C ARG A 167 -2.78 24.70 -18.11
N LEU A 168 -3.08 23.76 -17.22
CA LEU A 168 -3.06 22.32 -17.52
C LEU A 168 -4.12 21.94 -18.55
N THR A 169 -5.32 22.51 -18.44
CA THR A 169 -6.39 22.32 -19.43
C THR A 169 -5.96 22.83 -20.80
N PHE A 170 -5.43 24.06 -20.87
CA PHE A 170 -4.96 24.67 -22.10
C PHE A 170 -3.88 23.82 -22.79
N VAL A 171 -2.79 23.44 -22.10
CA VAL A 171 -1.70 22.67 -22.72
C VAL A 171 -2.07 21.23 -23.03
N SER A 172 -3.11 20.69 -22.40
CA SER A 172 -3.65 19.36 -22.73
C SER A 172 -4.38 19.34 -24.07
N GLY A 173 -4.79 20.50 -24.58
CA GLY A 173 -5.65 20.62 -25.76
C GLY A 173 -7.06 20.09 -25.53
N TYR A 174 -7.47 19.90 -24.27
CA TYR A 174 -8.87 19.63 -23.94
C TYR A 174 -9.66 20.94 -24.02
N ASP A 175 -10.77 20.87 -24.75
CA ASP A 175 -11.69 21.98 -24.92
C ASP A 175 -13.13 21.44 -24.86
N GLU A 176 -14.04 22.20 -24.26
CA GLU A 176 -15.42 21.76 -24.08
C GLU A 176 -16.19 21.66 -25.42
N ASN A 177 -15.73 22.36 -26.45
CA ASN A 177 -16.37 22.44 -27.77
C ASN A 177 -15.75 21.49 -28.81
N HIS A 178 -14.51 21.03 -28.61
CA HIS A 178 -13.78 20.18 -29.57
C HIS A 178 -13.63 18.73 -29.10
N MET A 179 -13.54 17.79 -30.07
CA MET A 179 -13.37 16.37 -29.78
C MET A 179 -11.98 16.05 -29.21
N PRO A 180 -11.87 15.31 -28.08
CA PRO A 180 -10.60 15.02 -27.42
C PRO A 180 -9.83 13.85 -28.08
N LEU A 181 -9.47 13.99 -29.35
CA LEU A 181 -8.85 12.95 -30.18
C LEU A 181 -7.51 12.43 -29.63
N THR A 182 -6.73 13.30 -28.97
CA THR A 182 -5.39 12.94 -28.48
C THR A 182 -5.44 12.31 -27.09
N VAL A 183 -4.41 11.52 -26.76
CA VAL A 183 -4.23 10.99 -25.39
C VAL A 183 -4.08 12.14 -24.38
N GLN A 184 -3.39 13.23 -24.76
CA GLN A 184 -3.21 14.42 -23.93
C GLN A 184 -4.53 15.10 -23.58
N SER A 185 -5.40 15.32 -24.57
CA SER A 185 -6.73 15.91 -24.35
C SER A 185 -7.61 15.03 -23.47
N ARG A 186 -7.49 13.70 -23.59
CA ARG A 186 -8.20 12.77 -22.68
C ARG A 186 -7.66 12.80 -21.26
N VAL A 187 -6.37 13.06 -21.07
CA VAL A 187 -5.79 13.28 -19.72
C VAL A 187 -6.26 14.61 -19.13
N GLY A 188 -6.39 15.66 -19.94
CA GLY A 188 -7.04 16.92 -19.54
C GLY A 188 -8.48 16.70 -19.09
N ALA A 189 -9.27 15.98 -19.91
CA ALA A 189 -10.64 15.58 -19.56
C ALA A 189 -10.69 14.78 -18.23
N ALA A 190 -9.78 13.81 -18.06
CA ALA A 190 -9.69 13.01 -16.84
C ALA A 190 -9.35 13.84 -15.60
N MET A 191 -8.49 14.85 -15.73
CA MET A 191 -8.14 15.77 -14.64
C MET A 191 -9.37 16.58 -14.19
N LEU A 192 -10.07 17.21 -15.14
CA LEU A 192 -11.29 17.97 -14.83
C LEU A 192 -12.38 17.08 -14.24
N PHE A 193 -12.55 15.88 -14.80
CA PHE A 193 -13.49 14.91 -14.27
C PHE A 193 -13.14 14.47 -12.84
N ALA A 194 -11.86 14.31 -12.52
CA ALA A 194 -11.41 14.00 -11.16
C ALA A 194 -11.74 15.13 -10.17
N ILE A 195 -11.62 16.39 -10.60
CA ILE A 195 -11.97 17.58 -9.80
C ILE A 195 -13.48 17.64 -9.54
N GLU A 196 -14.32 17.21 -10.49
CA GLU A 196 -15.78 17.21 -10.32
C GLU A 196 -16.30 16.05 -9.46
N THR A 197 -15.61 14.90 -9.47
CA THR A 197 -16.14 13.64 -8.91
C THR A 197 -15.39 13.11 -7.69
N ALA A 198 -14.23 13.69 -7.39
CA ALA A 198 -13.26 13.18 -6.41
C ALA A 198 -12.78 11.73 -6.68
N MET A 199 -13.00 11.17 -7.87
CA MET A 199 -12.61 9.80 -8.18
C MET A 199 -11.08 9.62 -8.21
N ARG A 200 -10.61 8.41 -7.89
CA ARG A 200 -9.19 8.09 -8.02
C ARG A 200 -8.83 7.90 -9.50
N ALA A 201 -7.61 8.25 -9.90
CA ALA A 201 -7.12 8.06 -11.27
C ALA A 201 -7.36 6.63 -11.81
N GLY A 202 -7.06 5.61 -10.99
CA GLY A 202 -7.30 4.22 -11.38
C GLY A 202 -8.78 3.81 -11.46
N GLU A 203 -9.68 4.54 -10.80
CA GLU A 203 -11.14 4.36 -10.95
C GLU A 203 -11.59 5.02 -12.26
N ILE A 204 -11.12 6.23 -12.56
CA ILE A 204 -11.39 6.95 -13.82
C ILE A 204 -10.90 6.16 -15.04
N CYS A 205 -9.67 5.65 -15.02
CA CYS A 205 -9.12 4.84 -16.11
C CYS A 205 -9.83 3.49 -16.32
N LYS A 206 -10.69 3.05 -15.39
CA LYS A 206 -11.42 1.78 -15.48
C LYS A 206 -12.92 1.97 -15.65
N ALA A 207 -13.42 3.19 -15.56
CA ALA A 207 -14.83 3.50 -15.76
C ALA A 207 -15.24 3.10 -17.17
N THR A 208 -16.30 2.31 -17.30
CA THR A 208 -16.81 1.83 -18.58
C THR A 208 -18.15 2.47 -18.92
N TRP A 209 -18.54 2.40 -20.19
CA TRP A 209 -19.83 2.91 -20.64
C TRP A 209 -21.03 2.19 -20.00
N GLN A 210 -20.86 0.92 -19.63
CA GLN A 210 -21.90 0.11 -18.97
C GLN A 210 -22.21 0.60 -17.54
N ASP A 211 -21.22 1.19 -16.87
CA ASP A 211 -21.36 1.70 -15.51
C ASP A 211 -21.99 3.11 -15.45
N PHE A 212 -22.11 3.78 -16.61
CA PHE A 212 -22.64 5.14 -16.71
C PHE A 212 -24.16 5.14 -16.93
N ASN A 213 -24.89 5.78 -16.01
CA ASN A 213 -26.32 6.01 -16.12
C ASN A 213 -26.58 7.51 -16.40
N PRO A 214 -26.81 7.90 -17.67
CA PRO A 214 -27.04 9.30 -18.03
C PRO A 214 -28.33 9.85 -17.42
N THR A 215 -29.41 9.07 -17.39
CA THR A 215 -30.72 9.50 -16.88
C THR A 215 -30.68 9.86 -15.40
N LYS A 216 -30.01 9.04 -14.58
CA LYS A 216 -29.87 9.28 -13.14
C LYS A 216 -28.65 10.13 -12.78
N ARG A 217 -27.77 10.43 -13.74
CA ARG A 217 -26.50 11.14 -13.55
C ARG A 217 -25.57 10.44 -12.56
N LEU A 218 -25.42 9.14 -12.73
CA LEU A 218 -24.67 8.27 -11.83
C LEU A 218 -23.58 7.51 -12.59
N LEU A 219 -22.43 7.34 -11.97
CA LEU A 219 -21.39 6.42 -12.42
C LEU A 219 -21.15 5.36 -11.33
N PHE A 220 -21.40 4.10 -11.68
CA PHE A 220 -21.11 2.98 -10.79
C PHE A 220 -19.61 2.67 -10.83
N ILE A 221 -18.99 2.50 -9.66
CA ILE A 221 -17.60 2.09 -9.55
C ILE A 221 -17.57 0.67 -9.04
N PRO A 222 -17.31 -0.33 -9.91
CA PRO A 222 -17.17 -1.70 -9.47
C PRO A 222 -15.95 -1.83 -8.55
N GLN A 223 -15.98 -2.86 -7.71
CA GLN A 223 -15.05 -3.05 -6.59
C GLN A 223 -13.58 -2.78 -6.99
N SER A 224 -13.00 -1.71 -6.44
CA SER A 224 -11.61 -1.34 -6.71
C SER A 224 -10.61 -2.15 -5.86
N LYS A 225 -9.30 -2.01 -6.15
CA LYS A 225 -8.19 -2.82 -5.58
C LYS A 225 -8.24 -2.96 -4.04
N ASN A 226 -8.77 -1.96 -3.32
CA ASN A 226 -8.94 -1.92 -1.85
C ASN A 226 -10.33 -1.38 -1.41
N GLY A 227 -11.30 -1.32 -2.33
CA GLY A 227 -12.55 -0.57 -2.14
C GLY A 227 -13.79 -1.46 -2.06
N TYR A 228 -14.89 -0.86 -1.60
CA TYR A 228 -16.23 -1.37 -1.88
C TYR A 228 -16.72 -0.78 -3.20
N SER A 229 -17.72 -1.41 -3.79
CA SER A 229 -18.49 -0.73 -4.84
C SER A 229 -19.11 0.55 -4.26
N ARG A 230 -19.16 1.58 -5.08
CA ARG A 230 -19.89 2.81 -4.75
C ARG A 230 -20.44 3.43 -6.02
N THR A 231 -21.43 4.28 -5.85
CA THR A 231 -22.01 5.05 -6.94
C THR A 231 -21.65 6.51 -6.75
N VAL A 232 -21.09 7.13 -7.79
CA VAL A 232 -20.65 8.53 -7.76
C VAL A 232 -21.70 9.38 -8.49
N PRO A 233 -22.28 10.41 -7.84
CA PRO A 233 -23.13 11.37 -8.52
C PRO A 233 -22.30 12.26 -9.44
N LEU A 234 -22.84 12.57 -10.61
CA LEU A 234 -22.18 13.37 -11.63
C LEU A 234 -22.79 14.78 -11.71
N SER A 235 -21.93 15.80 -11.64
CA SER A 235 -22.32 17.18 -11.93
C SER A 235 -22.62 17.35 -13.42
N SER A 236 -23.29 18.44 -13.80
CA SER A 236 -23.53 18.76 -15.21
C SER A 236 -22.21 18.87 -16.00
N LYS A 237 -21.14 19.38 -15.37
CA LYS A 237 -19.80 19.43 -15.97
C LYS A 237 -19.20 18.05 -16.19
N ALA A 238 -19.32 17.16 -15.19
CA ALA A 238 -18.86 15.78 -15.32
C ALA A 238 -19.59 15.03 -16.45
N ILE A 239 -20.89 15.28 -16.62
CA ILE A 239 -21.69 14.70 -17.72
C ILE A 239 -21.21 15.25 -19.07
N ALA A 240 -21.04 16.56 -19.19
CA ALA A 240 -20.55 17.18 -20.43
C ALA A 240 -19.19 16.59 -20.87
N ILE A 241 -18.29 16.32 -19.91
CA ILE A 241 -17.02 15.63 -20.20
C ILE A 241 -17.24 14.22 -20.76
N ILE A 242 -18.14 13.43 -20.14
CA ILE A 242 -18.45 12.06 -20.60
C ILE A 242 -19.10 12.09 -21.99
N GLU A 243 -20.07 12.96 -22.21
CA GLU A 243 -20.75 13.13 -23.51
C GLU A 243 -19.75 13.52 -24.60
N ARG A 244 -18.80 14.41 -24.27
CA ARG A 244 -17.73 14.77 -25.20
C ARG A 244 -16.83 13.58 -25.53
N LEU A 245 -16.49 12.74 -24.54
CA LEU A 245 -15.73 11.50 -24.77
C LEU A 245 -16.51 10.45 -25.56
N ALA A 246 -17.85 10.47 -25.52
CA ALA A 246 -18.67 9.54 -26.30
C ALA A 246 -18.51 9.75 -27.81
N THR A 247 -18.19 10.98 -28.24
CA THR A 247 -17.95 11.32 -29.66
C THR A 247 -16.74 10.63 -30.27
N ILE A 248 -15.80 10.17 -29.44
CA ILE A 248 -14.57 9.47 -29.86
C ILE A 248 -14.55 8.01 -29.41
N ARG A 249 -15.72 7.46 -29.04
CA ARG A 249 -15.83 6.09 -28.56
C ARG A 249 -15.31 5.10 -29.61
N THR A 250 -14.50 4.15 -29.17
CA THR A 250 -13.97 3.06 -29.99
C THR A 250 -14.48 1.72 -29.45
N ALA A 251 -13.89 0.61 -29.91
CA ALA A 251 -14.13 -0.72 -29.34
C ALA A 251 -13.63 -0.85 -27.87
N ASP A 252 -12.81 0.08 -27.39
CA ASP A 252 -12.44 0.16 -25.98
C ASP A 252 -13.65 0.64 -25.14
N ASP A 253 -14.16 -0.24 -24.29
CA ASP A 253 -15.34 0.05 -23.47
C ASP A 253 -15.08 1.06 -22.34
N ARG A 254 -13.82 1.46 -22.11
CA ARG A 254 -13.48 2.48 -21.11
C ARG A 254 -13.85 3.86 -21.60
N ILE A 255 -14.55 4.64 -20.78
CA ILE A 255 -14.99 6.02 -21.09
C ILE A 255 -13.81 6.90 -21.52
N PHE A 256 -12.71 6.85 -20.75
CA PHE A 256 -11.55 7.71 -21.00
C PHE A 256 -10.54 7.09 -21.98
N GLN A 257 -10.65 5.80 -22.33
CA GLN A 257 -9.68 5.10 -23.19
C GLN A 257 -8.22 5.36 -22.76
N LEU A 258 -7.98 5.34 -21.44
CA LEU A 258 -6.70 5.59 -20.78
C LEU A 258 -6.35 4.43 -19.85
N ASN A 259 -5.06 4.15 -19.70
CA ASN A 259 -4.56 3.33 -18.60
C ASN A 259 -3.86 4.21 -17.54
N ALA A 260 -3.70 3.68 -16.32
CA ALA A 260 -3.17 4.47 -15.21
C ALA A 260 -1.71 4.90 -15.42
N ALA A 261 -0.90 4.09 -16.12
CA ALA A 261 0.49 4.41 -16.40
C ALA A 261 0.61 5.53 -17.44
N SER A 262 -0.20 5.48 -18.51
CA SER A 262 -0.25 6.53 -19.52
C SER A 262 -0.78 7.84 -18.93
N LEU A 263 -1.80 7.78 -18.06
CA LEU A 263 -2.32 8.97 -17.39
C LEU A 263 -1.23 9.65 -16.55
N ASP A 264 -0.49 8.90 -15.72
CA ASP A 264 0.56 9.46 -14.88
C ASP A 264 1.72 10.05 -15.71
N ALA A 265 2.20 9.33 -16.72
CA ALA A 265 3.29 9.78 -17.58
C ALA A 265 2.91 11.05 -18.37
N ILE A 266 1.75 11.07 -19.00
CA ILE A 266 1.28 12.21 -19.79
C ILE A 266 0.97 13.40 -18.88
N PHE A 267 0.41 13.19 -17.67
CA PHE A 267 0.18 14.28 -16.74
C PHE A 267 1.47 15.01 -16.35
N ARG A 268 2.58 14.28 -16.16
CA ARG A 268 3.90 14.90 -15.91
C ARG A 268 4.38 15.75 -17.08
N GLN A 269 4.22 15.27 -18.31
CA GLN A 269 4.54 16.05 -19.52
C GLN A 269 3.67 17.32 -19.64
N LEU A 270 2.37 17.22 -19.33
CA LEU A 270 1.48 18.37 -19.31
C LEU A 270 1.91 19.38 -18.23
N LYS A 271 2.33 18.89 -17.06
CA LYS A 271 2.86 19.74 -15.99
C LYS A 271 4.11 20.51 -16.43
N GLU A 272 5.04 19.85 -17.12
CA GLU A 272 6.22 20.49 -17.70
C GLU A 272 5.83 21.55 -18.75
N ARG A 273 4.97 21.19 -19.71
CA ARG A 273 4.49 22.11 -20.76
C ARG A 273 3.70 23.29 -20.21
N ALA A 274 2.99 23.10 -19.11
CA ALA A 274 2.27 24.15 -18.42
C ALA A 274 3.19 25.11 -17.66
N GLY A 275 4.51 24.87 -17.59
CA GLY A 275 5.44 25.65 -16.78
C GLY A 275 5.28 25.40 -15.28
N LEU A 276 4.89 24.18 -14.90
CA LEU A 276 4.63 23.75 -13.52
C LEU A 276 5.58 22.61 -13.10
N ALA A 277 6.71 22.42 -13.80
CA ALA A 277 7.67 21.34 -13.55
C ALA A 277 8.10 21.26 -12.08
N ASP A 278 8.42 22.41 -11.49
CA ASP A 278 8.89 22.53 -10.10
C ASP A 278 7.77 22.53 -9.07
N ALA A 279 6.51 22.65 -9.49
CA ALA A 279 5.39 22.57 -8.58
C ALA A 279 5.24 21.13 -8.06
N ASP A 280 5.14 20.98 -6.74
CA ASP A 280 4.80 19.71 -6.08
C ASP A 280 3.31 19.36 -6.27
N LEU A 281 2.91 19.22 -7.54
CA LEU A 281 1.56 18.98 -8.01
C LEU A 281 1.48 17.61 -8.69
N HIS A 282 0.60 16.75 -8.18
CA HIS A 282 0.34 15.42 -8.73
C HIS A 282 -1.12 15.28 -9.13
N PHE A 283 -1.41 14.37 -10.08
CA PHE A 283 -2.79 14.08 -10.47
C PHE A 283 -3.66 13.70 -9.26
N HIS A 284 -3.10 13.03 -8.26
CA HIS A 284 -3.85 12.67 -7.05
C HIS A 284 -4.35 13.88 -6.25
N ASP A 285 -3.68 15.03 -6.34
CA ASP A 285 -4.08 16.25 -5.64
C ASP A 285 -5.41 16.81 -6.20
N THR A 286 -5.87 16.37 -7.40
CA THR A 286 -7.22 16.68 -7.95
C THR A 286 -8.33 16.21 -7.02
N ARG A 287 -8.12 15.06 -6.37
CA ARG A 287 -9.09 14.51 -5.41
C ARG A 287 -9.20 15.40 -4.18
N ARG A 288 -8.10 15.97 -3.70
CA ARG A 288 -8.12 16.90 -2.57
C ARG A 288 -8.85 18.19 -2.94
N GLU A 289 -8.63 18.68 -4.15
CA GLU A 289 -9.38 19.83 -4.66
C GLU A 289 -10.88 19.53 -4.77
N ALA A 290 -11.24 18.38 -5.36
CA ALA A 290 -12.62 17.94 -5.48
C ALA A 290 -13.34 17.88 -4.12
N LEU A 291 -12.70 17.27 -3.11
CA LEU A 291 -13.27 17.15 -1.77
C LEU A 291 -13.46 18.51 -1.10
N SER A 292 -12.54 19.45 -1.32
CA SER A 292 -12.65 20.82 -0.81
C SER A 292 -13.77 21.61 -1.49
N ARG A 293 -14.04 21.35 -2.79
CA ARG A 293 -15.18 21.95 -3.51
C ARG A 293 -16.51 21.32 -3.09
N LEU A 294 -16.54 20.01 -2.90
CA LEU A 294 -17.74 19.27 -2.52
C LEU A 294 -18.12 19.48 -1.05
N SER A 295 -17.16 19.67 -0.14
CA SER A 295 -17.46 19.94 1.28
C SER A 295 -18.27 21.23 1.49
N LYS A 296 -18.19 22.18 0.56
CA LYS A 296 -19.02 23.39 0.53
C LYS A 296 -20.45 23.16 0.02
N LYS A 297 -20.75 21.98 -0.51
CA LYS A 297 -22.02 21.67 -1.18
C LYS A 297 -22.79 20.53 -0.52
N VAL A 298 -22.10 19.67 0.21
CA VAL A 298 -22.69 18.48 0.82
C VAL A 298 -22.14 18.24 2.22
N GLU A 299 -23.00 17.70 3.08
CA GLU A 299 -22.64 17.25 4.42
C GLU A 299 -21.55 16.19 4.43
N VAL A 300 -20.81 16.11 5.54
CA VAL A 300 -19.64 15.21 5.71
C VAL A 300 -19.96 13.75 5.41
N LEU A 301 -21.14 13.25 5.83
CA LEU A 301 -21.54 11.86 5.60
C LEU A 301 -21.84 11.58 4.13
N THR A 302 -22.46 12.54 3.43
CA THR A 302 -22.69 12.47 1.98
C THR A 302 -21.36 12.55 1.23
N LEU A 303 -20.47 13.45 1.64
CA LEU A 303 -19.11 13.56 1.12
C LEU A 303 -18.34 12.24 1.29
N ALA A 304 -18.49 11.56 2.44
CA ALA A 304 -17.88 10.26 2.70
C ALA A 304 -18.38 9.19 1.74
N LYS A 305 -19.68 9.13 1.46
CA LYS A 305 -20.26 8.20 0.47
C LYS A 305 -19.76 8.49 -0.94
N ILE A 306 -19.78 9.75 -1.38
CA ILE A 306 -19.31 10.16 -2.71
C ILE A 306 -17.83 9.80 -2.90
N SER A 307 -17.01 10.20 -1.94
CA SER A 307 -15.56 10.01 -2.00
C SER A 307 -15.10 8.60 -1.66
N GLY A 308 -15.96 7.79 -1.02
CA GLY A 308 -15.65 6.46 -0.48
C GLY A 308 -14.56 6.47 0.60
N HIS A 309 -14.56 7.47 1.48
CA HIS A 309 -13.78 7.40 2.72
C HIS A 309 -14.55 6.59 3.76
N ARG A 310 -13.84 5.70 4.47
CA ARG A 310 -14.40 4.94 5.59
C ARG A 310 -14.11 5.62 6.93
N ASP A 311 -12.90 6.15 7.06
CA ASP A 311 -12.54 6.93 8.22
C ASP A 311 -12.97 8.38 8.02
N LEU A 312 -14.03 8.76 8.74
CA LEU A 312 -14.60 10.11 8.72
C LEU A 312 -13.63 11.15 9.30
N LYS A 313 -12.67 10.75 10.16
CA LYS A 313 -11.69 11.68 10.74
C LYS A 313 -10.86 12.37 9.66
N ILE A 314 -10.57 11.68 8.56
CA ILE A 314 -9.86 12.27 7.42
C ILE A 314 -10.69 13.41 6.82
N LEU A 315 -12.00 13.21 6.68
CA LEU A 315 -12.89 14.22 6.12
C LEU A 315 -13.07 15.42 7.04
N LEU A 316 -13.39 15.12 8.30
CA LEU A 316 -13.61 16.11 9.34
C LEU A 316 -12.39 17.00 9.55
N ASN A 317 -11.20 16.42 9.67
CA ASN A 317 -9.99 17.19 10.03
C ASN A 317 -9.34 17.91 8.84
N THR A 318 -9.69 17.56 7.60
CA THR A 318 -8.93 18.02 6.41
C THR A 318 -9.77 18.85 5.45
N TYR A 319 -11.07 18.55 5.30
CA TYR A 319 -11.89 19.11 4.22
C TYR A 319 -13.15 19.83 4.72
N TYR A 320 -13.68 19.43 5.86
CA TYR A 320 -14.84 20.06 6.46
C TYR A 320 -14.40 21.17 7.42
N ALA A 321 -14.51 22.40 6.95
CA ALA A 321 -14.26 23.61 7.72
C ALA A 321 -15.45 24.55 7.49
N PRO A 322 -16.60 24.27 8.12
CA PRO A 322 -17.76 25.15 8.00
C PRO A 322 -17.43 26.51 8.64
N ASP A 323 -18.04 27.57 8.12
CA ASP A 323 -17.98 28.86 8.80
C ASP A 323 -18.81 28.76 10.08
N MET A 324 -18.17 29.01 11.22
CA MET A 324 -18.86 28.94 12.50
C MET A 324 -19.86 30.08 12.67
N ALA A 325 -19.72 31.18 11.94
CA ALA A 325 -20.72 32.24 11.88
C ALA A 325 -21.99 31.77 11.16
N GLU A 326 -21.85 31.11 10.00
CA GLU A 326 -22.99 30.48 9.30
C GLU A 326 -23.66 29.41 10.16
N ILE A 327 -22.89 28.65 10.94
CA ILE A 327 -23.45 27.69 11.90
C ILE A 327 -24.21 28.40 13.02
N ALA A 328 -23.69 29.51 13.54
CA ALA A 328 -24.38 30.27 14.58
C ALA A 328 -25.76 30.75 14.11
N ASP A 329 -25.85 31.25 12.86
CA ASP A 329 -27.12 31.67 12.25
C ASP A 329 -28.14 30.52 12.12
N LEU A 330 -27.66 29.27 11.97
CA LEU A 330 -28.52 28.08 11.93
C LEU A 330 -29.02 27.63 13.31
N LEU A 331 -28.38 28.07 14.40
CA LEU A 331 -28.71 27.65 15.76
C LEU A 331 -29.77 28.52 16.46
N GLY A 332 -30.11 29.68 15.88
CA GLY A 332 -31.11 30.61 16.41
C GLY A 332 -30.52 31.91 16.89
#